data_AF-A0A973XAE8-F1
#
_entry.id   AF-A0A973XAE8-F1
#
_cell.length_a   1.000
_cell.length_b   1.000
_cell.length_c   1.000
_cell.angle_alpha   90.00
_cell.angle_beta   90.00
_cell.angle_gamma   90.00
#
_symmetry.space_group_name_H-M   'P 1'
#
loop_
_entity.id
_entity.type
_entity.pdbx_description
1 polymer ?
#
loop_
_entity_poly.entity_id
_entity_poly.type
_entity_poly.pdbx_seq_one_letter_code
_entity_poly.pdbx_strand_id
1 'polypeptide(L)'
;MLGCNQKTTRDPLMELDEAQVAGAVAHLRELGLVHETTGGRTTKFTHNFQRGMNVFEQSAVLLGMLMLRGPQTAGELRLNTERWYKFADISSVEGFLDELLERSEEKGGPLVAKLPRLPGTREQRWAHLLCGPVDMSELEAARSGHAGGNAERIDRLEQEVAQLRQVVQKLCAELGVSPDAPLGQG
;
A
#
# COMPACT_ATOMS: atom_id res chain seq x y z
N MET A 1 4.18 7.47 14.54
CA MET A 1 5.58 7.23 14.10
C MET A 1 5.98 5.75 14.13
N LEU A 2 6.28 5.15 15.29
CA LEU A 2 6.89 3.80 15.37
C LEU A 2 6.11 2.67 14.68
N GLY A 3 4.78 2.79 14.53
CA GLY A 3 3.97 1.78 13.86
C GLY A 3 4.22 1.67 12.36
N CYS A 4 4.37 2.77 11.63
CA CYS A 4 4.54 2.73 10.18
C CYS A 4 5.91 2.16 9.78
N ASN A 5 6.96 2.54 10.52
CA ASN A 5 8.35 2.24 10.19
C ASN A 5 8.87 0.94 10.86
N GLN A 6 7.97 0.00 11.18
CA GLN A 6 8.38 -1.28 11.80
C GLN A 6 9.18 -2.13 10.80
N LYS A 7 10.25 -2.77 11.27
CA LYS A 7 11.05 -3.72 10.46
C LYS A 7 10.37 -5.08 10.25
N THR A 8 9.28 -5.35 10.97
CA THR A 8 8.54 -6.60 10.90
C THR A 8 7.10 -6.32 10.50
N THR A 9 6.48 -7.26 9.77
CA THR A 9 5.09 -7.12 9.31
C THR A 9 4.89 -5.91 8.39
N ARG A 10 5.94 -5.45 7.71
CA ARG A 10 5.90 -4.37 6.72
C ARG A 10 6.57 -4.86 5.45
N ASP A 11 5.88 -4.72 4.34
CA ASP A 11 6.40 -4.94 2.99
C ASP A 11 5.64 -4.01 2.03
N PRO A 12 6.28 -2.94 1.51
CA PRO A 12 7.69 -2.56 1.72
C PRO A 12 7.96 -1.95 3.11
N LEU A 13 9.24 -1.92 3.51
CA LEU A 13 9.68 -1.13 4.65
C LEU A 13 9.54 0.38 4.34
N MET A 14 9.08 1.15 5.32
CA MET A 14 8.86 2.59 5.19
C MET A 14 9.72 3.38 6.18
N GLU A 15 10.09 4.60 5.79
CA GLU A 15 10.76 5.59 6.62
C GLU A 15 9.97 6.90 6.57
N LEU A 16 8.78 6.90 7.17
CA LEU A 16 7.92 8.09 7.23
C LEU A 16 8.36 9.02 8.35
N ASP A 17 8.32 10.33 8.08
CA ASP A 17 8.46 11.37 9.10
C ASP A 17 7.14 11.69 9.82
N GLU A 18 7.21 12.50 10.86
CA GLU A 18 6.04 12.83 11.67
C GLU A 18 5.01 13.67 10.91
N ALA A 19 5.45 14.56 10.03
CA ALA A 19 4.57 15.42 9.25
C ALA A 19 3.76 14.61 8.22
N GLN A 20 4.40 13.64 7.56
CA GLN A 20 3.77 12.70 6.64
C GLN A 20 2.71 11.86 7.35
N VAL A 21 3.03 11.32 8.53
CA VAL A 21 2.07 10.54 9.32
C VAL A 21 0.92 11.40 9.82
N ALA A 22 1.20 12.63 10.29
CA ALA A 22 0.17 13.55 10.75
C ALA A 22 -0.78 13.97 9.62
N GLY A 23 -0.24 14.27 8.43
CA GLY A 23 -1.02 14.59 7.23
C GLY A 23 -1.92 13.41 6.80
N ALA A 24 -1.39 12.19 6.79
CA ALA A 24 -2.17 10.99 6.49
C ALA A 24 -3.31 10.76 7.51
N VAL A 25 -3.03 10.92 8.81
CA VAL A 25 -4.06 10.81 9.86
C VAL A 25 -5.13 11.89 9.70
N ALA A 26 -4.75 13.14 9.40
CA ALA A 26 -5.69 14.22 9.17
C ALA A 26 -6.64 13.91 8.00
N HIS A 27 -6.09 13.46 6.86
CA HIS A 27 -6.88 13.07 5.71
C HIS A 27 -7.82 11.89 6.01
N LEU A 28 -7.34 10.86 6.73
CA LEU A 28 -8.18 9.72 7.14
C LEU A 28 -9.31 10.12 8.11
N ARG A 29 -9.13 11.19 8.89
CA ARG A 29 -10.21 11.75 9.72
C ARG A 29 -11.29 12.42 8.89
N GLU A 30 -10.91 13.16 7.84
CA GLU A 30 -11.87 13.77 6.90
C GLU A 30 -12.73 12.70 6.21
N LEU A 31 -12.13 11.56 5.90
CA LEU A 31 -12.82 10.38 5.36
C LEU A 31 -13.64 9.59 6.41
N GLY A 32 -13.62 9.99 7.68
CA GLY A 32 -14.30 9.30 8.77
C GLY A 32 -13.75 7.90 9.10
N LEU A 33 -12.55 7.59 8.62
CA LEU A 33 -11.86 6.31 8.82
C LEU A 33 -11.01 6.28 10.09
N VAL A 34 -10.68 7.44 10.65
CA VAL A 34 -9.94 7.59 11.91
C VAL A 34 -10.67 8.57 12.81
N HIS A 35 -10.77 8.23 14.10
CA HIS A 35 -11.36 9.09 15.13
C HIS A 35 -10.34 9.42 16.20
N GLU A 36 -10.41 10.65 16.71
CA GLU A 36 -9.63 11.08 17.85
C GLU A 36 -10.31 10.64 19.14
N THR A 37 -9.59 9.92 19.99
CA THR A 37 -10.07 9.50 21.30
C THR A 37 -9.75 10.59 22.32
N THR A 38 -10.78 11.20 22.88
CA THR A 38 -10.65 12.22 23.94
C THR A 38 -10.48 11.56 25.30
N GLY A 39 -9.70 12.18 26.21
CA GLY A 39 -9.65 11.77 27.62
C GLY A 39 -8.26 11.51 28.22
N GLY A 40 -7.17 11.85 27.53
CA GLY A 40 -5.81 11.70 28.04
C GLY A 40 -4.92 12.92 27.77
N ARG A 41 -3.75 12.97 28.42
CA ARG A 41 -2.73 14.03 28.21
C ARG A 41 -2.09 13.99 26.82
N THR A 42 -2.28 12.91 26.08
CA THR A 42 -1.77 12.69 24.73
C THR A 42 -2.92 12.29 23.83
N THR A 43 -3.00 12.93 22.66
CA THR A 43 -3.95 12.58 21.61
C THR A 43 -3.76 11.14 21.17
N LYS A 44 -4.85 10.36 21.15
CA LYS A 44 -4.88 8.98 20.66
C LYS A 44 -5.85 8.88 19.50
N PHE A 45 -5.58 7.97 18.58
CA PHE A 45 -6.42 7.74 17.41
C PHE A 45 -6.90 6.29 17.39
N THR A 46 -8.14 6.10 16.97
CA THR A 46 -8.76 4.79 16.73
C THR A 46 -9.21 4.71 15.27
N HIS A 47 -9.14 3.52 14.67
CA HIS A 47 -9.66 3.32 13.33
C HIS A 47 -11.17 3.03 13.38
N ASN A 48 -11.87 3.40 12.32
CA ASN A 48 -13.29 3.11 12.06
C ASN A 48 -13.46 2.23 10.82
N PHE A 49 -12.39 1.54 10.43
CA PHE A 49 -12.26 0.84 9.14
C PHE A 49 -13.42 -0.12 8.84
N GLN A 50 -13.85 -0.94 9.81
CA GLN A 50 -14.96 -1.89 9.62
C GLN A 50 -16.25 -1.18 9.19
N ARG A 51 -16.58 -0.08 9.86
CA ARG A 51 -17.77 0.71 9.54
C ARG A 51 -17.61 1.47 8.23
N GLY A 52 -16.44 2.07 8.01
CA GLY A 52 -16.13 2.84 6.81
C GLY A 52 -16.17 1.98 5.53
N MET A 53 -15.67 0.74 5.60
CA MET A 53 -15.66 -0.19 4.48
C MET A 53 -16.87 -1.12 4.43
N ASN A 54 -17.75 -1.05 5.43
CA ASN A 54 -18.89 -1.96 5.61
C ASN A 54 -18.49 -3.44 5.54
N VAL A 55 -17.53 -3.83 6.39
CA VAL A 55 -17.00 -5.20 6.49
C VAL A 55 -16.94 -5.66 7.94
N PHE A 56 -17.02 -6.98 8.15
CA PHE A 56 -16.85 -7.59 9.46
C PHE A 56 -15.37 -7.63 9.89
N GLU A 57 -15.12 -7.98 11.16
CA GLU A 57 -13.77 -8.01 11.76
C GLU A 57 -12.81 -8.90 10.99
N GLN A 58 -13.25 -10.10 10.61
CA GLN A 58 -12.44 -11.09 9.90
C GLN A 58 -11.92 -10.53 8.58
N SER A 59 -12.81 -9.95 7.79
CA SER A 59 -12.48 -9.29 6.53
C SER A 59 -11.58 -8.07 6.73
N ALA A 60 -11.83 -7.26 7.77
CA ALA A 60 -10.98 -6.11 8.11
C ALA A 60 -9.56 -6.52 8.47
N VAL A 61 -9.39 -7.62 9.21
CA VAL A 61 -8.08 -8.18 9.57
C VAL A 61 -7.31 -8.64 8.33
N LEU A 62 -7.97 -9.34 7.40
CA LEU A 62 -7.35 -9.77 6.14
C LEU A 62 -6.94 -8.59 5.27
N LEU A 63 -7.82 -7.61 5.10
CA LEU A 63 -7.52 -6.37 4.36
C LEU A 63 -6.37 -5.60 5.01
N GLY A 64 -6.36 -5.51 6.34
CA GLY A 64 -5.27 -4.91 7.11
C GLY A 64 -3.93 -5.58 6.85
N MET A 65 -3.90 -6.91 6.83
CA MET A 65 -2.68 -7.67 6.57
C MET A 65 -2.19 -7.51 5.12
N LEU A 66 -3.11 -7.49 4.15
CA LEU A 66 -2.79 -7.23 2.75
C LEU A 66 -2.25 -5.81 2.55
N MET A 67 -2.78 -4.80 3.25
CA MET A 67 -2.25 -3.43 3.20
C MET A 67 -0.82 -3.33 3.76
N LEU A 68 -0.52 -4.07 4.83
CA LEU A 68 0.77 -3.99 5.51
C LEU A 68 1.87 -4.78 4.83
N ARG A 69 1.54 -5.85 4.12
CA ARG A 69 2.51 -6.82 3.59
C ARG A 69 2.33 -7.15 2.11
N GLY A 70 1.45 -6.42 1.42
CA GLY A 70 1.13 -6.68 0.02
C GLY A 70 0.50 -8.06 -0.23
N PRO A 71 0.59 -8.55 -1.49
CA PRO A 71 -0.13 -9.75 -1.91
C PRO A 71 0.38 -11.05 -1.29
N GLN A 72 -0.52 -11.83 -0.68
CA GLN A 72 -0.19 -13.03 0.10
C GLN A 72 -1.09 -14.22 -0.26
N THR A 73 -0.65 -15.45 0.01
CA THR A 73 -1.50 -16.65 -0.09
C THR A 73 -2.44 -16.73 1.13
N ALA A 74 -3.52 -17.52 1.02
CA ALA A 74 -4.44 -17.73 2.16
C ALA A 74 -3.74 -18.37 3.37
N GLY A 75 -2.76 -19.26 3.14
CA GLY A 75 -1.93 -19.85 4.19
C GLY A 75 -1.04 -18.82 4.89
N GLU A 76 -0.38 -17.95 4.11
CA GLU A 76 0.41 -16.84 4.64
C GLU A 76 -0.46 -15.88 5.47
N LEU A 77 -1.65 -15.52 4.95
CA LEU A 77 -2.60 -14.65 5.65
C LEU A 77 -3.01 -15.25 6.99
N ARG A 78 -3.42 -16.52 7.03
CA ARG A 78 -3.80 -17.22 8.27
C ARG A 78 -2.70 -17.14 9.34
N LEU A 79 -1.46 -17.41 8.94
CA LEU A 79 -0.30 -17.37 9.84
C LEU A 79 -0.02 -15.94 10.32
N ASN A 80 -0.02 -14.96 9.41
CA ASN A 80 0.38 -13.59 9.72
C ASN A 80 -0.70 -12.84 10.52
N THR A 81 -1.98 -13.23 10.40
CA THR A 81 -3.08 -12.63 11.16
C THR A 81 -3.35 -13.31 12.50
N GLU A 82 -2.64 -14.39 12.86
CA GLU A 82 -2.98 -15.22 14.04
C GLU A 82 -3.07 -14.41 15.36
N ARG A 83 -2.23 -13.37 15.50
CA ARG A 83 -2.26 -12.48 16.67
C ARG A 83 -3.41 -11.48 16.67
N TRP A 84 -4.02 -11.22 15.51
CA TRP A 84 -5.13 -10.27 15.35
C TRP A 84 -6.46 -11.02 15.43
N TYR A 85 -6.58 -12.12 14.70
CA TYR A 85 -7.77 -12.98 14.68
C TYR A 85 -7.37 -14.41 14.35
N LYS A 86 -7.89 -15.37 15.12
CA LYS A 86 -7.62 -16.80 14.93
C LYS A 86 -8.65 -17.42 14.00
N PHE A 87 -8.29 -17.57 12.73
CA PHE A 87 -9.08 -18.30 11.75
C PHE A 87 -9.01 -19.82 12.00
N ALA A 88 -10.12 -20.52 11.80
CA ALA A 88 -10.20 -21.96 12.05
C ALA A 88 -9.20 -22.73 11.18
N ASP A 89 -9.27 -22.53 9.86
CA ASP A 89 -8.44 -23.18 8.85
C ASP A 89 -8.23 -22.26 7.64
N ILE A 90 -7.47 -22.73 6.65
CA ILE A 90 -7.20 -21.99 5.41
C ILE A 90 -8.49 -21.77 4.62
N SER A 91 -9.38 -22.76 4.58
CA SER A 91 -10.67 -22.67 3.88
C SER A 91 -11.55 -21.54 4.43
N SER A 92 -11.50 -21.27 5.74
CA SER A 92 -12.21 -20.14 6.35
C SER A 92 -11.66 -18.80 5.87
N VAL A 93 -10.33 -18.68 5.70
CA VAL A 93 -9.70 -17.48 5.15
C VAL A 93 -10.10 -17.29 3.68
N GLU A 94 -10.06 -18.37 2.89
CA GLU A 94 -10.50 -18.34 1.49
C GLU A 94 -11.97 -17.92 1.37
N GLY A 95 -12.86 -18.44 2.22
CA GLY A 95 -14.27 -18.04 2.23
C GLY A 95 -14.47 -16.54 2.45
N PHE A 96 -13.79 -15.94 3.43
CA PHE A 96 -13.86 -14.48 3.64
C PHE A 96 -13.25 -13.67 2.49
N LEU A 97 -12.22 -14.19 1.81
CA LEU A 97 -11.62 -13.54 0.65
C LEU A 97 -12.51 -13.63 -0.58
N ASP A 98 -13.16 -14.78 -0.79
CA ASP A 98 -14.15 -14.96 -1.86
C ASP A 98 -15.36 -14.04 -1.63
N GLU A 99 -15.86 -13.91 -0.40
CA GLU A 99 -16.91 -12.94 -0.07
C GLU A 99 -16.50 -11.48 -0.36
N LEU A 100 -15.23 -11.12 -0.12
CA LEU A 100 -14.69 -9.80 -0.44
C LEU A 100 -14.50 -9.58 -1.95
N LEU A 101 -14.25 -10.65 -2.71
CA LEU A 101 -14.13 -10.64 -4.16
C LEU A 101 -15.50 -10.57 -4.85
N GLU A 102 -16.50 -11.23 -4.29
CA GLU A 102 -17.87 -11.30 -4.82
C GLU A 102 -18.78 -10.16 -4.29
N ARG A 103 -18.20 -9.23 -3.53
CA ARG A 103 -18.90 -8.09 -2.94
C ARG A 103 -19.56 -7.22 -4.02
N SER A 104 -20.86 -6.96 -3.85
CA SER A 104 -21.68 -6.28 -4.86
C SER A 104 -21.29 -4.81 -5.09
N GLU A 105 -21.55 -4.32 -6.31
CA GLU A 105 -21.36 -2.91 -6.69
C GLU A 105 -22.16 -1.94 -5.80
N GLU A 106 -23.36 -2.32 -5.35
CA GLU A 106 -24.16 -1.53 -4.41
C GLU A 106 -23.45 -1.29 -3.07
N LYS A 107 -22.58 -2.22 -2.66
CA LYS A 107 -21.76 -2.06 -1.46
C LYS A 107 -20.46 -1.30 -1.76
N GLY A 108 -20.13 -1.03 -3.02
CA GLY A 108 -18.88 -0.42 -3.48
C GLY A 108 -17.90 -1.42 -4.10
N GLY A 109 -18.38 -2.57 -4.56
CA GLY A 109 -17.61 -3.52 -5.37
C GLY A 109 -16.60 -4.38 -4.60
N PRO A 110 -15.77 -5.14 -5.33
CA PRO A 110 -14.77 -6.03 -4.77
C PRO A 110 -13.68 -5.25 -4.03
N LEU A 111 -13.25 -5.79 -2.89
CA LEU A 111 -12.17 -5.20 -2.07
C LEU A 111 -10.85 -5.96 -2.18
N VAL A 112 -10.87 -7.13 -2.84
CA VAL A 112 -9.69 -7.95 -3.10
C VAL A 112 -9.73 -8.49 -4.54
N ALA A 113 -8.57 -8.92 -5.03
CA ALA A 113 -8.42 -9.62 -6.29
C ALA A 113 -7.54 -10.86 -6.14
N LYS A 114 -7.88 -11.93 -6.86
CA LYS A 114 -7.03 -13.09 -7.07
C LYS A 114 -6.02 -12.77 -8.17
N LEU A 115 -4.72 -12.78 -7.84
CA LEU A 115 -3.67 -12.57 -8.82
C LEU A 115 -3.42 -13.82 -9.66
N PRO A 116 -2.98 -13.71 -10.92
CA PRO A 116 -2.54 -14.85 -11.70
C PRO A 116 -1.46 -15.66 -10.98
N ARG A 117 -1.50 -16.98 -11.15
CA ARG A 117 -0.49 -17.86 -10.58
C ARG A 117 0.83 -17.64 -11.32
N LEU A 118 1.90 -17.51 -10.56
CA LEU A 118 3.25 -17.50 -11.12
C LEU A 118 3.58 -18.91 -11.64
N PRO A 119 4.31 -19.03 -12.76
CA PRO A 119 4.83 -20.31 -13.24
C PRO A 119 5.55 -21.06 -12.11
N GLY A 120 5.18 -22.32 -11.87
CA GLY A 120 5.77 -23.15 -10.82
C GLY A 120 5.19 -22.96 -9.41
N THR A 121 4.28 -22.00 -9.20
CA THR A 121 3.57 -21.84 -7.91
C THR A 121 2.21 -22.55 -7.94
N ARG A 122 1.90 -23.30 -6.88
CA ARG A 122 0.62 -24.00 -6.74
C ARG A 122 -0.47 -23.12 -6.15
N GLU A 123 -0.11 -22.19 -5.28
CA GLU A 123 -1.04 -21.37 -4.50
C GLU A 123 -1.23 -20.00 -5.14
N GLN A 124 -2.49 -19.54 -5.13
CA GLN A 124 -2.85 -18.22 -5.64
C GLN A 124 -2.64 -17.15 -4.57
N ARG A 125 -2.24 -15.96 -4.99
CA ARG A 125 -2.07 -14.82 -4.10
C ARG A 125 -3.23 -13.85 -4.23
N TRP A 126 -3.56 -13.24 -3.11
CA TRP A 126 -4.62 -12.26 -2.96
C TRP A 126 -4.02 -10.89 -2.75
N ALA A 127 -4.62 -9.87 -3.35
CA ALA A 127 -4.24 -8.48 -3.18
C ALA A 127 -5.48 -7.64 -2.83
N HIS A 128 -5.31 -6.55 -2.07
CA HIS A 128 -6.41 -5.63 -1.81
C HIS A 128 -6.62 -4.66 -2.97
N LEU A 129 -7.82 -4.09 -3.08
CA LEU A 129 -8.20 -3.10 -4.10
C LEU A 129 -8.46 -1.70 -3.50
N LEU A 130 -8.13 -1.50 -2.22
CA LEU A 130 -8.33 -0.23 -1.51
C LEU A 130 -7.56 0.97 -2.10
N CYS A 131 -6.52 0.72 -2.90
CA CYS A 131 -5.74 1.74 -3.58
C CYS A 131 -5.97 1.73 -5.11
N GLY A 132 -7.09 1.16 -5.56
CA GLY A 132 -7.39 0.95 -6.97
C GLY A 132 -6.99 -0.43 -7.48
N PRO A 133 -7.13 -0.66 -8.81
CA PRO A 133 -6.74 -1.91 -9.45
C PRO A 133 -5.26 -2.22 -9.25
N VAL A 134 -4.95 -3.51 -9.07
CA VAL A 134 -3.56 -3.96 -8.92
C VAL A 134 -2.88 -3.92 -10.28
N ASP A 135 -1.83 -3.10 -10.41
CA ASP A 135 -0.93 -3.16 -11.55
C ASP A 135 0.03 -4.34 -11.38
N MET A 136 -0.11 -5.34 -12.26
CA MET A 136 0.75 -6.52 -12.23
C MET A 136 2.20 -6.20 -12.61
N SER A 137 2.41 -5.18 -13.44
CA SER A 137 3.77 -4.78 -13.85
C SER A 137 4.53 -4.16 -12.68
N GLU A 138 3.85 -3.37 -11.85
CA GLU A 138 4.44 -2.80 -10.63
C GLU A 138 4.74 -3.88 -9.59
N LEU A 139 3.87 -4.89 -9.46
CA LEU A 139 4.10 -6.02 -8.55
C LEU A 139 5.29 -6.88 -8.98
N GLU A 140 5.45 -7.11 -10.28
CA GLU A 140 6.62 -7.78 -10.84
C GLU A 140 7.89 -6.95 -10.59
N ALA A 141 7.85 -5.65 -10.88
CA ALA A 141 8.96 -4.72 -10.66
C ALA A 141 9.37 -4.67 -9.18
N ALA A 142 8.41 -4.57 -8.26
CA ALA A 142 8.64 -4.58 -6.82
C ALA A 142 9.33 -5.89 -6.39
N ARG A 143 8.88 -7.05 -6.88
CA ARG A 143 9.49 -8.35 -6.55
C ARG A 143 10.91 -8.49 -7.06
N SER A 144 11.19 -8.08 -8.30
CA SER A 144 12.56 -8.04 -8.82
C SER A 144 13.47 -7.06 -8.07
N GLY A 145 12.89 -6.01 -7.47
CA GLY A 145 13.61 -5.06 -6.62
C GLY A 145 14.11 -5.63 -5.29
N HIS A 146 13.41 -6.60 -4.70
CA HIS A 146 13.70 -7.10 -3.35
C HIS A 146 14.79 -8.19 -3.26
N ALA A 147 15.29 -8.70 -4.39
CA ALA A 147 16.39 -9.68 -4.41
C ALA A 147 17.78 -9.09 -4.75
N GLY A 148 17.88 -7.77 -4.95
CA GLY A 148 19.14 -7.09 -5.33
C GLY A 148 18.98 -5.81 -6.16
N GLY A 149 17.75 -5.36 -6.43
CA GLY A 149 17.45 -4.37 -7.46
C GLY A 149 17.48 -2.90 -7.02
N ASN A 150 17.86 -2.57 -5.78
CA ASN A 150 18.02 -1.15 -5.42
C ASN A 150 19.15 -0.49 -6.24
N ALA A 151 20.26 -1.19 -6.49
CA ALA A 151 21.36 -0.65 -7.29
C ALA A 151 20.97 -0.46 -8.76
N GLU A 152 20.30 -1.44 -9.37
CA GLU A 152 19.86 -1.37 -10.77
C GLU A 152 18.73 -0.34 -10.97
N ARG A 153 17.84 -0.20 -9.98
CA ARG A 153 16.79 0.82 -10.01
C ARG A 153 17.36 2.22 -9.82
N ILE A 154 18.34 2.40 -8.93
CA ILE A 154 19.07 3.66 -8.78
C ILE A 154 19.80 3.99 -10.09
N ASP A 155 20.53 3.05 -10.67
CA ASP A 155 21.29 3.26 -11.91
C ASP A 155 20.36 3.64 -13.07
N ARG A 156 19.20 2.98 -13.19
CA ARG A 156 18.18 3.34 -14.18
C ARG A 156 17.61 4.74 -13.96
N LEU A 157 17.28 5.07 -12.71
CA LEU A 157 16.75 6.39 -12.36
C LEU A 157 17.80 7.49 -12.57
N GLU A 158 19.07 7.23 -12.29
CA GLU A 158 20.19 8.15 -12.54
C GLU A 158 20.38 8.38 -14.04
N GLN A 159 20.29 7.34 -14.87
CA GLN A 159 20.32 7.45 -16.32
C GLN A 159 19.14 8.26 -16.87
N GLU A 160 17.93 8.03 -16.34
CA GLU A 160 16.73 8.74 -16.75
C GLU A 160 16.79 10.23 -16.35
N VAL A 161 17.26 10.54 -15.14
CA VAL A 161 17.49 11.92 -14.69
C VAL A 161 18.56 12.61 -15.56
N ALA A 162 19.63 11.91 -15.92
CA ALA A 162 20.66 12.45 -16.80
C ALA A 162 20.10 12.79 -18.20
N GLN A 163 19.29 11.90 -18.78
CA GLN A 163 18.64 12.13 -20.07
C GLN A 163 17.65 13.30 -20.00
N LEU A 164 16.80 13.34 -18.97
CA LEU A 164 15.84 14.43 -18.77
C LEU A 164 16.55 15.78 -18.58
N ARG A 165 17.66 15.83 -17.84
CA ARG A 165 18.47 17.05 -17.70
C ARG A 165 19.06 17.52 -19.03
N GLN A 166 19.51 16.60 -19.88
CA GLN A 166 19.99 16.94 -21.22
C GLN A 166 18.87 17.50 -22.10
N VAL A 167 17.70 16.88 -22.08
CA VAL A 167 16.52 17.35 -22.83
C VAL A 167 16.07 18.73 -22.34
N VAL A 168 16.01 18.93 -21.02
CA VAL A 168 15.69 20.23 -20.42
C VAL A 168 16.72 21.28 -20.83
N GLN A 169 18.02 20.99 -20.75
CA GLN A 169 19.06 21.94 -21.20
C GLN A 169 18.93 22.29 -22.68
N LYS A 170 18.65 21.30 -23.54
CA LYS A 170 18.43 21.52 -24.97
C LYS A 170 17.22 22.43 -25.22
N LEU A 171 16.09 22.13 -24.59
CA LEU A 171 14.87 22.93 -24.70
C LEU A 171 15.06 24.35 -24.15
N CYS A 172 15.73 24.49 -23.00
CA CYS A 172 16.09 25.77 -22.41
C CYS A 172 16.97 26.61 -23.35
N ALA A 173 17.95 25.99 -24.01
CA ALA A 173 18.81 26.67 -25.00
C ALA A 173 18.02 27.11 -26.24
N GLU A 174 17.12 26.27 -26.75
CA GLU A 174 16.25 26.61 -27.90
C GLU A 174 15.26 27.74 -27.57
N LEU A 175 14.80 27.82 -26.31
CA LEU A 175 13.84 28.82 -25.85
C LEU A 175 14.47 30.08 -25.24
N GLY A 176 15.80 30.11 -25.08
CA GLY A 176 16.51 31.23 -24.44
C GLY A 176 16.22 31.38 -22.94
N VAL A 177 15.81 30.30 -22.26
CA VAL A 177 15.43 30.27 -20.84
C VAL A 177 16.55 29.57 -20.05
N SER A 178 16.94 30.11 -18.89
CA SER A 178 17.91 29.44 -18.00
C SER A 178 17.25 28.36 -17.14
N PRO A 179 17.81 27.13 -17.07
CA PRO A 179 17.26 26.03 -16.27
C PRO A 179 17.41 26.23 -14.75
N ASP A 180 18.25 27.17 -14.31
CA ASP A 180 18.52 27.51 -12.90
C ASP A 180 17.71 28.72 -12.40
N ALA A 181 16.66 29.15 -13.10
CA ALA A 181 15.80 30.19 -12.57
C ALA A 181 15.05 29.65 -11.34
N PRO A 182 15.29 30.19 -10.12
CA PRO A 182 14.50 29.77 -8.96
C PRO A 182 13.03 30.08 -9.28
N LEU A 183 12.17 29.08 -9.11
CA LEU A 183 10.72 29.29 -9.13
C LEU A 183 10.41 30.34 -8.07
N GLY A 184 10.17 31.56 -8.53
CA GLY A 184 10.08 32.76 -7.70
C GLY A 184 8.96 32.62 -6.68
N GLN A 185 9.30 32.96 -5.44
CA GLN A 185 8.34 33.45 -4.47
C GLN A 185 7.63 34.67 -5.07
N GLY A 186 6.30 34.58 -5.16
CA GLY A 186 5.40 35.67 -5.52
C GLY A 186 4.05 35.40 -4.89
#